data_AF-A0A1E3NDI3-F1
#
_entry.id   AF-A0A1E3NDI3-F1
#
_cell.length_a   1.000
_cell.length_b   1.000
_cell.length_c   1.000
_cell.angle_alpha   90.00
_cell.angle_beta   90.00
_cell.angle_gamma   90.00
#
_symmetry.space_group_name_H-M   'P 1'
#
loop_
_entity.id
_entity.type
_entity.pdbx_description
1 polymer ?
#
loop_
_entity_poly.entity_id
_entity_poly.type
_entity_poly.pdbx_seq_one_letter_code
_entity_poly.pdbx_strand_id
1 'polypeptide(L)'
;MRVSTACIVCRQRKVKCVHQGKPPCNHCRNIGNVDNCVLYTTKEYSQVRGPGTKRKISTGSNKLELKKSIEFALQHYPELFFLNSYSSREELDTMDTLLILSMNTLASLFDKTLTEKEKKERYINLETQFMSILEDNKADTVLIMQCSIILLIINWQKGKTYKGYLVGGIAERAYKTLFDLSLENDSISNNELCLRTIWSYQLITLSLREESIEVVKSRLHKFRLPIEDPQCTSENAESPVYVSSITNGKNHNLTSLLIMSSEVWIDCLAWLVKGGKFFYKEAPWDPNSAWNKLEQKIQSFHDALGEKEKFSYSNLVLSFVSGKGNIYCSMHLTLMISGILIHREFIPFIPSDTDGAKGPYDKLPWLSEAPSGWWQQSATSVFEAAKNVSIILDISRQNGKYSCNI
;
A
#
# COMPACT_ATOMS: atom_id res chain seq x y z
N MET A 1 39.70 37.76 -24.49
CA MET A 1 39.15 36.40 -24.68
C MET A 1 37.72 36.55 -25.23
N ARG A 2 37.41 36.05 -26.44
CA ARG A 2 36.04 36.16 -27.00
C ARG A 2 35.12 35.21 -26.24
N VAL A 3 34.11 35.73 -25.56
CA VAL A 3 33.14 34.93 -24.82
C VAL A 3 32.11 34.37 -25.82
N SER A 4 31.87 33.07 -25.79
CA SER A 4 30.85 32.45 -26.65
C SER A 4 29.45 32.89 -26.20
N THR A 5 28.67 33.41 -27.15
CA THR A 5 27.28 33.84 -26.97
C THR A 5 26.37 32.96 -27.79
N ALA A 6 25.23 32.55 -27.22
CA ALA A 6 24.22 31.74 -27.89
C ALA A 6 22.88 31.86 -27.17
N CYS A 7 21.77 31.77 -27.90
CA CYS A 7 20.43 31.79 -27.30
C CYS A 7 20.08 30.47 -26.60
N ILE A 8 19.10 30.52 -25.70
CA ILE A 8 18.61 29.34 -24.95
C ILE A 8 18.15 28.23 -25.89
N VAL A 9 17.39 28.55 -26.94
CA VAL A 9 16.82 27.56 -27.86
C VAL A 9 17.92 26.77 -28.57
N CYS A 10 18.94 27.46 -29.09
CA CYS A 10 20.07 26.80 -29.75
C CYS A 10 20.92 25.99 -28.77
N ARG A 11 21.12 26.47 -27.53
CA ARG A 11 21.84 25.74 -26.48
C ARG A 11 21.09 24.47 -26.07
N GLN A 12 19.78 24.54 -25.85
CA GLN A 12 18.94 23.39 -25.48
C GLN A 12 18.86 22.34 -26.59
N ARG A 13 18.77 22.77 -27.85
CA ARG A 13 18.74 21.88 -29.02
C ARG A 13 20.13 21.41 -29.48
N LYS A 14 21.19 21.86 -28.82
CA LYS A 14 22.60 21.59 -29.17
C LYS A 14 22.94 21.91 -30.64
N VAL A 15 22.35 22.98 -31.19
CA VAL A 15 22.61 23.46 -32.57
C VAL A 15 23.43 24.74 -32.56
N LYS A 16 24.15 25.00 -33.66
CA LYS A 16 24.99 26.21 -33.80
C LYS A 16 24.12 27.47 -33.84
N CYS A 17 24.35 28.39 -32.90
CA CYS A 17 23.69 29.69 -32.87
C CYS A 17 24.43 30.69 -33.78
N VAL A 18 23.88 31.01 -34.94
CA VAL A 18 24.47 31.98 -35.89
C VAL A 18 23.75 33.33 -35.76
N HIS A 19 24.48 34.37 -35.38
CA HIS A 19 23.97 35.73 -35.18
C HIS A 19 25.07 36.78 -35.42
N GLN A 20 24.68 38.03 -35.68
CA GLN A 20 25.60 39.17 -35.89
C GLN A 20 25.79 40.00 -34.62
N GLY A 21 25.88 39.33 -33.46
CA GLY A 21 25.97 40.00 -32.15
C GLY A 21 24.65 40.56 -31.59
N LYS A 22 23.54 40.52 -32.35
CA LYS A 22 22.20 40.90 -31.89
C LYS A 22 21.20 39.76 -32.14
N PRO A 23 20.16 39.59 -31.29
CA PRO A 23 19.02 38.74 -31.60
C PRO A 23 18.13 39.35 -32.71
N PRO A 24 17.29 38.55 -33.38
CA PRO A 24 17.20 37.08 -33.31
C PRO A 24 18.34 36.39 -34.08
N CYS A 25 18.68 35.14 -33.70
CA CYS A 25 19.61 34.32 -34.47
C CYS A 25 18.92 33.69 -35.70
N ASN A 26 19.70 33.24 -36.69
CA ASN A 26 19.16 32.64 -37.92
C ASN A 26 18.26 31.41 -37.64
N HIS A 27 18.62 30.59 -36.64
CA HIS A 27 17.81 29.43 -36.28
C HIS A 27 16.44 29.84 -35.74
N CYS A 28 16.40 30.81 -34.81
CA CYS A 28 15.15 31.33 -34.25
C CYS A 28 14.27 32.00 -35.32
N ARG A 29 14.88 32.67 -36.30
CA ARG A 29 14.18 33.25 -37.44
C ARG A 29 13.52 32.17 -38.31
N ASN A 30 14.20 31.05 -38.55
CA ASN A 30 13.69 29.95 -39.38
C ASN A 30 12.54 29.17 -38.71
N ILE A 31 12.52 29.08 -37.38
CA ILE A 31 11.47 28.36 -36.64
C ILE A 31 10.33 29.27 -36.17
N GLY A 32 10.31 30.54 -36.59
CA GLY A 32 9.29 31.52 -36.21
C GLY A 32 9.33 31.98 -34.74
N ASN A 33 10.45 31.77 -34.02
CA ASN A 33 10.59 32.14 -32.61
C ASN A 33 11.43 33.41 -32.44
N VAL A 34 11.04 34.47 -33.14
CA VAL A 34 11.81 35.72 -33.21
C VAL A 34 11.77 36.49 -31.89
N ASP A 35 10.59 36.60 -31.27
CA ASP A 35 10.35 37.46 -30.11
C ASP A 35 10.98 36.94 -28.82
N ASN A 36 11.22 35.63 -28.73
CA ASN A 36 11.82 35.01 -27.53
C ASN A 36 13.32 34.74 -27.66
N CYS A 37 13.96 35.21 -28.74
CA CYS A 37 15.37 34.98 -28.95
C CYS A 37 16.22 35.97 -28.13
N VAL A 38 16.72 35.55 -26.98
CA VAL A 38 17.69 36.32 -26.19
C VAL A 38 19.05 35.61 -26.21
N LEU A 39 20.13 36.35 -26.49
CA LEU A 39 21.49 35.82 -26.54
C LEU A 39 22.11 35.90 -25.14
N TYR A 40 22.72 34.80 -24.69
CA TYR A 40 23.40 34.73 -23.40
C TYR A 40 24.87 34.37 -23.57
N THR A 41 25.75 35.04 -22.84
CA THR A 41 27.10 34.54 -22.58
C THR A 41 27.04 33.26 -21.75
N THR A 42 28.14 32.50 -21.72
CA THR A 42 28.19 31.26 -20.93
C THR A 42 27.98 31.50 -19.43
N LYS A 43 28.41 32.65 -18.89
CA LYS A 43 28.17 33.03 -17.49
C LYS A 43 26.70 33.41 -17.22
N GLU A 44 26.10 34.23 -18.07
CA GLU A 44 24.68 34.59 -17.94
C GLU A 44 23.78 33.37 -18.12
N TYR A 45 24.13 32.46 -19.04
CA TYR A 45 23.38 31.22 -19.22
C TYR A 45 23.38 30.34 -17.96
N SER A 46 24.49 30.27 -17.21
CA SER A 46 24.51 29.53 -15.94
C SER A 46 23.62 30.14 -14.85
N GLN A 47 23.44 31.46 -14.85
CA GLN A 47 22.56 32.16 -13.92
C GLN A 47 21.08 32.01 -14.30
N VAL A 48 20.78 32.06 -15.61
CA VAL A 48 19.41 31.89 -16.14
C VAL A 48 18.96 30.43 -16.11
N ARG A 49 19.89 29.47 -16.16
CA ARG A 49 19.57 28.05 -16.07
C ARG A 49 19.03 27.64 -14.68
N GLY A 50 19.31 28.42 -13.63
CA GLY A 50 18.93 28.10 -12.24
C GLY A 50 19.39 26.71 -11.77
N PRO A 51 19.33 26.41 -10.45
CA PRO A 51 19.16 25.02 -10.04
C PRO A 51 17.86 24.54 -10.69
N GLY A 52 17.94 23.42 -11.43
CA GLY A 52 16.96 22.96 -12.40
C GLY A 52 15.56 23.50 -12.14
N THR A 53 15.15 24.48 -12.96
CA THR A 53 13.76 24.90 -12.99
C THR A 53 12.97 23.64 -13.22
N LYS A 54 12.29 23.16 -12.16
CA LYS A 54 11.13 22.31 -12.27
C LYS A 54 10.42 22.86 -13.50
N ARG A 55 10.35 22.08 -14.59
CA ARG A 55 9.26 22.31 -15.52
C ARG A 55 8.07 22.33 -14.58
N LYS A 56 7.45 23.50 -14.40
CA LYS A 56 6.00 23.53 -14.24
C LYS A 56 5.52 22.84 -15.50
N ILE A 57 5.50 21.51 -15.45
CA ILE A 57 4.46 20.76 -16.09
C ILE A 57 3.25 21.53 -15.61
N SER A 58 2.50 22.09 -16.54
CA SER A 58 1.11 22.36 -16.30
C SER A 58 0.48 21.00 -15.97
N THR A 59 0.73 20.49 -14.76
CA THR A 59 -0.17 19.58 -14.07
C THR A 59 -1.33 20.46 -13.65
N GLY A 60 -2.04 21.00 -14.63
CA GLY A 60 -3.49 21.03 -14.55
C GLY A 60 -3.97 19.59 -14.68
N SER A 61 -3.49 18.68 -13.82
CA SER A 61 -4.39 17.64 -13.36
C SER A 61 -5.41 18.45 -12.60
N ASN A 62 -6.61 18.52 -13.14
CA ASN A 62 -7.70 19.23 -12.50
C ASN A 62 -7.71 18.76 -11.03
N LYS A 63 -7.72 19.64 -10.03
CA LYS A 63 -7.69 19.20 -8.61
C LYS A 63 -8.74 18.12 -8.33
N LEU A 64 -9.84 18.17 -9.09
CA LEU A 64 -10.87 17.15 -9.15
C LEU A 64 -10.38 15.78 -9.64
N GLU A 65 -9.56 15.72 -10.69
CA GLU A 65 -8.93 14.49 -11.17
C GLU A 65 -7.95 13.91 -10.14
N LEU A 66 -7.13 14.75 -9.50
CA LEU A 66 -6.21 14.28 -8.45
C LEU A 66 -7.00 13.68 -7.28
N LYS A 67 -8.06 14.37 -6.84
CA LYS A 67 -8.95 13.86 -5.80
C LYS A 67 -9.56 12.51 -6.19
N LYS A 68 -10.02 12.36 -7.43
CA LYS A 68 -10.52 11.09 -7.97
C LYS A 68 -9.44 10.00 -7.97
N SER A 69 -8.19 10.30 -8.32
CA SER A 69 -7.09 9.34 -8.29
C SER A 69 -6.76 8.88 -6.86
N ILE A 70 -6.83 9.79 -5.88
CA ILE A 70 -6.64 9.45 -4.46
C ILE A 70 -7.79 8.61 -3.94
N GLU A 71 -9.04 9.03 -4.19
CA GLU A 71 -10.24 8.27 -3.84
C GLU A 71 -10.21 6.87 -4.48
N PHE A 72 -9.81 6.78 -5.75
CA PHE A 72 -9.62 5.52 -6.45
C PHE A 72 -8.63 4.63 -5.71
N ALA A 73 -7.47 5.15 -5.33
CA ALA A 73 -6.44 4.36 -4.69
C ALA A 73 -6.79 3.95 -3.26
N LEU A 74 -7.35 4.85 -2.44
CA LEU A 74 -7.83 4.51 -1.10
C LEU A 74 -8.94 3.47 -1.14
N GLN A 75 -9.74 3.47 -2.20
CA GLN A 75 -10.70 2.42 -2.43
C GLN A 75 -9.98 1.10 -2.79
N HIS A 76 -9.18 1.04 -3.85
CA HIS A 76 -8.67 -0.24 -4.35
C HIS A 76 -7.47 -0.81 -3.57
N TYR A 77 -6.79 0.04 -2.80
CA TYR A 77 -5.57 -0.27 -2.05
C TYR A 77 -5.66 0.37 -0.66
N PRO A 78 -6.47 -0.20 0.25
CA PRO A 78 -6.65 0.34 1.60
C PRO A 78 -5.34 0.39 2.41
N GLU A 79 -4.32 -0.36 2.01
CA GLU A 79 -2.98 -0.32 2.57
C GLU A 79 -2.23 0.98 2.24
N LEU A 80 -2.62 1.73 1.20
CA LEU A 80 -2.04 3.05 0.86
C LEU A 80 -2.64 4.18 1.70
N PHE A 81 -2.96 3.92 2.97
CA PHE A 81 -3.68 4.86 3.82
C PHE A 81 -2.88 6.10 4.24
N PHE A 82 -1.57 6.19 3.93
CA PHE A 82 -0.86 7.48 3.99
C PHE A 82 -1.51 8.54 3.09
N LEU A 83 -2.30 8.12 2.08
CA LEU A 83 -3.09 9.02 1.26
C LEU A 83 -4.20 9.74 2.02
N ASN A 84 -4.63 9.23 3.18
CA ASN A 84 -5.60 9.94 4.04
C ASN A 84 -5.05 11.28 4.53
N SER A 85 -3.72 11.43 4.61
CA SER A 85 -3.05 12.70 4.96
C SER A 85 -3.16 13.78 3.86
N TYR A 86 -3.80 13.47 2.72
CA TYR A 86 -4.03 14.42 1.63
C TYR A 86 -5.52 14.65 1.36
N SER A 87 -6.37 14.51 2.38
CA SER A 87 -7.82 14.58 2.26
C SER A 87 -8.35 16.01 2.11
N SER A 88 -7.62 17.01 2.61
CA SER A 88 -8.01 18.43 2.53
C SER A 88 -7.47 19.12 1.27
N ARG A 89 -8.12 20.22 0.89
CA ARG A 89 -7.74 21.00 -0.31
C ARG A 89 -6.36 21.64 -0.19
N GLU A 90 -5.94 22.00 1.02
CA GLU A 90 -4.66 22.65 1.31
C GLU A 90 -3.51 21.63 1.25
N GLU A 91 -3.72 20.40 1.73
CA GLU A 91 -2.74 19.32 1.65
C GLU A 91 -2.52 18.82 0.21
N LEU A 92 -3.53 18.89 -0.66
CA LEU A 92 -3.35 18.57 -2.08
C LEU A 92 -2.37 19.52 -2.77
N ASP A 93 -2.23 20.77 -2.31
CA ASP A 93 -1.31 21.75 -2.89
C ASP A 93 0.14 21.52 -2.44
N THR A 94 0.36 20.77 -1.36
CA THR A 94 1.70 20.42 -0.85
C THR A 94 2.21 19.10 -1.41
N MET A 95 1.36 18.31 -2.09
CA MET A 95 1.74 17.03 -2.68
C MET A 95 2.86 17.16 -3.71
N ASP A 96 3.85 16.29 -3.61
CA ASP A 96 4.93 16.24 -4.60
C ASP A 96 4.41 15.78 -5.97
N THR A 97 4.95 16.39 -7.02
CA THR A 97 4.60 16.10 -8.41
C THR A 97 4.83 14.63 -8.81
N LEU A 98 5.85 13.97 -8.25
CA LEU A 98 6.12 12.56 -8.51
C LEU A 98 5.09 11.67 -7.84
N LEU A 99 4.63 12.03 -6.63
CA LEU A 99 3.56 11.30 -5.96
C LEU A 99 2.26 11.41 -6.74
N ILE A 100 1.91 12.62 -7.21
CA ILE A 100 0.76 12.85 -8.10
C ILE A 100 0.86 11.98 -9.37
N LEU A 101 2.03 11.94 -10.01
CA LEU A 101 2.27 11.11 -11.18
C LEU A 101 2.13 9.61 -10.87
N SER A 102 2.60 9.18 -9.70
CA SER A 102 2.47 7.80 -9.21
C SER A 102 0.98 7.42 -9.08
N MET A 103 0.17 8.28 -8.45
CA MET A 103 -1.25 8.05 -8.27
C MET A 103 -2.02 8.01 -9.58
N ASN A 104 -1.78 8.97 -10.46
CA ASN A 104 -2.42 9.02 -11.77
C ASN A 104 -2.04 7.82 -12.64
N THR A 105 -0.82 7.30 -12.48
CA THR A 105 -0.39 6.07 -13.19
C THR A 105 -1.09 4.85 -12.63
N LEU A 106 -1.21 4.73 -11.29
CA LEU A 106 -1.93 3.62 -10.66
C LEU A 106 -3.41 3.60 -11.08
N ALA A 107 -4.09 4.74 -11.00
CA ALA A 107 -5.49 4.87 -11.40
C ALA A 107 -5.70 4.56 -12.91
N SER A 108 -4.74 4.95 -13.76
CA SER A 108 -4.83 4.70 -15.21
C SER A 108 -4.87 3.24 -15.60
N LEU A 109 -4.46 2.31 -14.72
CA LEU A 109 -4.53 0.87 -15.00
C LEU A 109 -5.98 0.38 -15.15
N PHE A 110 -6.92 1.07 -14.51
CA PHE A 110 -8.34 0.71 -14.46
C PHE A 110 -9.22 1.65 -15.28
N ASP A 111 -8.64 2.73 -15.81
CA ASP A 111 -9.33 3.67 -16.67
C ASP A 111 -9.52 3.07 -18.08
N LYS A 112 -10.77 2.73 -18.40
CA LYS A 112 -11.16 2.19 -19.71
C LYS A 112 -11.13 3.23 -20.83
N THR A 113 -11.06 4.52 -20.50
CA THR A 113 -11.04 5.60 -21.51
C THR A 113 -9.65 5.81 -22.11
N LEU A 114 -8.60 5.35 -21.42
CA LEU A 114 -7.22 5.47 -21.87
C LEU A 114 -6.81 4.29 -22.75
N THR A 115 -6.11 4.60 -23.84
CA THR A 115 -5.47 3.62 -24.70
C THR A 115 -4.28 2.96 -23.99
N GLU A 116 -3.94 1.73 -24.38
CA GLU A 116 -2.74 1.04 -23.86
C GLU A 116 -1.44 1.81 -24.14
N LYS A 117 -1.42 2.58 -25.23
CA LYS A 117 -0.29 3.48 -25.54
C LYS A 117 -0.15 4.58 -24.49
N GLU A 118 -1.24 5.26 -24.14
CA GLU A 118 -1.22 6.32 -23.12
C GLU A 118 -0.87 5.77 -21.73
N LYS A 119 -1.41 4.61 -21.35
CA LYS A 119 -1.06 3.92 -20.09
C LYS A 119 0.43 3.56 -20.05
N LYS A 120 0.99 3.11 -21.18
CA LYS A 120 2.42 2.81 -21.30
C LYS A 120 3.28 4.07 -21.19
N GLU A 121 2.89 5.16 -21.85
CA GLU A 121 3.59 6.45 -21.78
C GLU A 121 3.61 7.03 -20.36
N ARG A 122 2.46 7.00 -19.65
CA ARG A 122 2.38 7.44 -18.24
C ARG A 122 3.33 6.64 -17.34
N TYR A 123 3.32 5.32 -17.50
CA TYR A 123 4.20 4.44 -16.75
C TYR A 123 5.70 4.69 -17.05
N ILE A 124 6.09 4.83 -18.31
CA ILE A 124 7.50 5.15 -18.67
C ILE A 124 7.92 6.50 -18.09
N ASN A 125 7.03 7.50 -18.14
CA ASN A 125 7.28 8.81 -17.54
C ASN A 125 7.50 8.72 -16.02
N LEU A 126 6.63 7.98 -15.32
CA LEU A 126 6.78 7.74 -13.88
C LEU A 126 8.14 7.10 -13.56
N GLU A 127 8.51 6.04 -14.27
CA GLU A 127 9.78 5.34 -14.03
C GLU A 127 10.99 6.23 -14.29
N THR A 128 10.94 7.04 -15.36
CA THR A 128 12.02 7.97 -15.69
C THR A 128 12.20 9.02 -14.59
N GLN A 129 11.10 9.60 -14.11
CA GLN A 129 11.16 10.61 -13.05
C GLN A 129 11.57 10.02 -11.71
N PHE A 130 11.08 8.83 -11.38
CA PHE A 130 11.47 8.12 -10.16
C PHE A 130 12.97 7.83 -10.14
N MET A 131 13.54 7.30 -11.24
CA MET A 131 14.99 7.08 -11.33
C MET A 131 15.78 8.39 -11.18
N SER A 132 15.28 9.51 -11.72
CA SER A 132 15.92 10.81 -11.55
C SER A 132 15.93 11.30 -10.10
N ILE A 133 14.90 10.99 -9.30
CA ILE A 133 14.88 11.35 -7.88
C ILE A 133 15.89 10.54 -7.08
N LEU A 134 16.15 9.29 -7.44
CA LEU A 134 17.15 8.45 -6.75
C LEU A 134 18.59 8.95 -6.93
N GLU A 135 18.86 9.74 -7.97
CA GLU A 135 20.15 10.40 -8.16
C GLU A 135 20.29 11.71 -7.35
N ASP A 136 19.19 12.23 -6.80
CA ASP A 136 19.19 13.45 -5.99
C ASP A 136 19.46 13.12 -4.52
N ASN A 137 20.65 13.49 -4.03
CA ASN A 137 21.04 13.32 -2.64
C ASN A 137 20.17 14.09 -1.63
N LYS A 138 19.30 15.00 -2.09
CA LYS A 138 18.37 15.77 -1.25
C LYS A 138 16.94 15.25 -1.31
N ALA A 139 16.70 14.14 -2.03
CA ALA A 139 15.37 13.57 -2.14
C ALA A 139 14.82 13.18 -0.76
N ASP A 140 13.56 13.54 -0.53
CA ASP A 140 12.85 13.14 0.68
C ASP A 140 12.69 11.62 0.72
N THR A 141 13.16 11.00 1.81
CA THR A 141 13.10 9.56 2.01
C THR A 141 11.65 9.06 2.10
N VAL A 142 10.74 9.85 2.69
CA VAL A 142 9.31 9.51 2.75
C VAL A 142 8.72 9.47 1.34
N LEU A 143 9.02 10.46 0.50
CA LEU A 143 8.59 10.49 -0.89
C LEU A 143 9.14 9.30 -1.70
N ILE A 144 10.43 8.96 -1.55
CA ILE A 144 11.04 7.79 -2.19
C ILE A 144 10.26 6.54 -1.81
N MET A 145 9.95 6.36 -0.53
CA MET A 145 9.22 5.21 -0.03
C MET A 145 7.80 5.13 -0.59
N GLN A 146 7.04 6.25 -0.55
CA GLN A 146 5.68 6.35 -1.10
C GLN A 146 5.64 6.01 -2.61
N CYS A 147 6.55 6.58 -3.40
CA CYS A 147 6.61 6.30 -4.83
C CYS A 147 7.03 4.85 -5.11
N SER A 148 7.95 4.31 -4.30
CA SER A 148 8.39 2.93 -4.42
C SER A 148 7.26 1.93 -4.16
N ILE A 149 6.45 2.11 -3.10
CA ILE A 149 5.33 1.20 -2.82
C ILE A 149 4.25 1.24 -3.89
N ILE A 150 3.97 2.42 -4.47
CA ILE A 150 3.03 2.54 -5.59
C ILE A 150 3.59 1.84 -6.84
N LEU A 151 4.86 2.08 -7.18
CA LEU A 151 5.52 1.42 -8.31
C LEU A 151 5.62 -0.10 -8.12
N LEU A 152 5.84 -0.57 -6.90
CA LEU A 152 5.80 -2.00 -6.56
C LEU A 152 4.44 -2.60 -6.92
N ILE A 153 3.34 -1.99 -6.46
CA ILE A 153 1.97 -2.42 -6.80
C ILE A 153 1.76 -2.41 -8.32
N ILE A 154 2.10 -1.33 -9.01
CA ILE A 154 1.93 -1.21 -10.48
C ILE A 154 2.68 -2.33 -11.22
N ASN A 155 3.92 -2.62 -10.81
CA ASN A 155 4.71 -3.68 -11.44
C ASN A 155 4.12 -5.07 -11.19
N TRP A 156 3.58 -5.31 -9.99
CA TRP A 156 2.91 -6.56 -9.66
C TRP A 156 1.65 -6.76 -10.51
N GLN A 157 0.80 -5.74 -10.62
CA GLN A 157 -0.41 -5.76 -11.45
C GLN A 157 -0.12 -5.98 -12.94
N LYS A 158 1.07 -5.56 -13.40
CA LYS A 158 1.54 -5.78 -14.78
C LYS A 158 2.28 -7.10 -14.99
N GLY A 159 2.37 -7.96 -13.97
CA GLY A 159 3.12 -9.22 -14.03
C GLY A 159 4.65 -9.05 -14.12
N LYS A 160 5.18 -7.84 -13.86
CA LYS A 160 6.62 -7.54 -13.91
C LYS A 160 7.26 -7.76 -12.54
N THR A 161 7.17 -8.99 -12.03
CA THR A 161 7.57 -9.35 -10.66
C THR A 161 9.03 -8.98 -10.34
N TYR A 162 9.99 -9.27 -11.21
CA TYR A 162 11.41 -8.89 -11.02
C TYR A 162 11.61 -7.40 -10.78
N LYS A 163 10.88 -6.56 -11.53
CA LYS A 163 10.93 -5.11 -11.36
C LYS A 163 10.23 -4.67 -10.08
N GLY A 164 9.13 -5.34 -9.74
CA GLY A 164 8.48 -5.22 -8.44
C GLY A 164 9.47 -5.43 -7.29
N TYR A 165 10.19 -6.56 -7.27
CA TYR A 165 11.19 -6.85 -6.25
C TYR A 165 12.32 -5.80 -6.18
N LEU A 166 12.82 -5.33 -7.32
CA LEU A 166 13.84 -4.27 -7.35
C LEU A 166 13.35 -2.99 -6.65
N VAL A 167 12.15 -2.53 -7.01
CA VAL A 167 11.54 -1.35 -6.38
C VAL A 167 11.20 -1.60 -4.91
N GLY A 168 10.76 -2.80 -4.56
CA GLY A 168 10.55 -3.22 -3.17
C GLY A 168 11.85 -3.16 -2.34
N GLY A 169 12.99 -3.48 -2.95
CA GLY A 169 14.32 -3.31 -2.34
C GLY A 169 14.68 -1.85 -2.08
N ILE A 170 14.27 -0.93 -2.98
CA ILE A 170 14.45 0.51 -2.77
C ILE A 170 13.57 0.98 -1.60
N ALA A 171 12.31 0.55 -1.56
CA ALA A 171 11.40 0.83 -0.45
C ALA A 171 11.95 0.30 0.90
N GLU A 172 12.57 -0.87 0.93
CA GLU A 172 13.23 -1.43 2.13
C GLU A 172 14.40 -0.57 2.61
N ARG A 173 15.18 0.01 1.69
CA ARG A 173 16.27 0.92 2.06
C ARG A 173 15.73 2.21 2.64
N ALA A 174 14.72 2.80 2.01
CA ALA A 174 14.04 3.98 2.55
C ALA A 174 13.43 3.70 3.93
N TYR A 175 12.75 2.56 4.09
CA TYR A 175 12.21 2.11 5.36
C TYR A 175 13.30 2.01 6.44
N LYS A 176 14.43 1.36 6.15
CA LYS A 176 15.54 1.24 7.12
C LYS A 176 16.09 2.61 7.53
N THR A 177 16.20 3.56 6.61
CA THR A 177 16.57 4.94 6.93
C THR A 177 15.55 5.61 7.85
N LEU A 178 14.25 5.44 7.58
CA LEU A 178 13.18 5.99 8.43
C LEU A 178 13.04 5.26 9.78
N PHE A 179 13.42 3.98 9.82
CA PHE A 179 13.32 3.14 11.00
C PHE A 179 14.16 3.67 12.15
N ASP A 180 15.32 4.24 11.86
CA ASP A 180 16.26 4.73 12.87
C ASP A 180 16.07 6.21 13.24
N LEU A 181 15.16 6.93 12.56
CA LEU A 181 14.91 8.36 12.83
C LEU A 181 13.99 8.55 14.04
N SER A 182 14.34 9.51 14.91
CA SER A 182 13.42 10.01 15.93
C SER A 182 12.42 10.99 15.31
N LEU A 183 11.13 10.68 15.43
CA LEU A 183 10.03 11.52 14.92
C LEU A 183 9.72 12.70 15.87
N GLU A 184 10.67 13.16 16.67
CA GLU A 184 10.39 14.11 17.77
C GLU A 184 10.49 15.58 17.35
N ASN A 185 11.22 15.89 16.27
CA ASN A 185 11.55 17.26 15.87
C ASN A 185 10.64 17.85 14.78
N ASP A 186 9.69 17.07 14.27
CA ASP A 186 8.83 17.45 13.15
C ASP A 186 7.39 17.78 13.60
N SER A 187 6.61 18.41 12.72
CA SER A 187 5.19 18.66 13.00
C SER A 187 4.42 17.34 13.18
N ILE A 188 3.35 17.36 13.99
CA ILE A 188 2.48 16.18 14.22
C ILE A 188 2.02 15.58 12.88
N SER A 189 1.62 16.43 11.93
CA SER A 189 1.18 16.00 10.59
C SER A 189 2.30 15.33 9.78
N ASN A 190 3.53 15.86 9.81
CA ASN A 190 4.67 15.24 9.11
C ASN A 190 5.02 13.88 9.73
N ASN A 191 5.03 13.80 11.06
CA ASN A 191 5.30 12.56 11.78
C ASN A 191 4.24 11.50 11.46
N GLU A 192 2.98 11.90 11.41
CA GLU A 192 1.88 10.99 11.05
C GLU A 192 1.97 10.55 9.58
N LEU A 193 2.31 11.45 8.63
CA LEU A 193 2.52 11.08 7.24
C LEU A 193 3.65 10.03 7.09
N CYS A 194 4.77 10.24 7.79
CA CYS A 194 5.88 9.30 7.83
C CYS A 194 5.44 7.95 8.41
N LEU A 195 4.75 7.98 9.56
CA LEU A 195 4.25 6.77 10.23
C LEU A 195 3.28 5.97 9.35
N ARG A 196 2.31 6.64 8.72
CA ARG A 196 1.35 5.99 7.81
C ARG A 196 2.06 5.39 6.60
N THR A 197 3.09 6.07 6.09
CA THR A 197 3.93 5.56 4.99
C THR A 197 4.68 4.29 5.42
N ILE A 198 5.26 4.28 6.62
CA ILE A 198 5.92 3.11 7.21
C ILE A 198 4.96 1.93 7.30
N TRP A 199 3.76 2.15 7.83
CA TRP A 199 2.76 1.08 7.94
C TRP A 199 2.27 0.59 6.58
N SER A 200 2.03 1.50 5.63
CA SER A 200 1.60 1.16 4.27
C SER A 200 2.61 0.22 3.61
N TYR A 201 3.90 0.54 3.72
CA TYR A 201 4.97 -0.34 3.26
C TYR A 201 4.98 -1.69 3.97
N GLN A 202 4.90 -1.70 5.30
CA GLN A 202 4.88 -2.94 6.06
C GLN A 202 3.76 -3.84 5.58
N LEU A 203 2.51 -3.36 5.53
CA LEU A 203 1.33 -4.13 5.09
C LEU A 203 1.47 -4.66 3.65
N ILE A 204 1.85 -3.80 2.69
CA ILE A 204 1.99 -4.19 1.27
C ILE A 204 3.05 -5.29 1.08
N THR A 205 4.08 -5.28 1.92
CA THR A 205 5.22 -6.20 1.77
C THR A 205 5.18 -7.39 2.72
N LEU A 206 4.14 -7.53 3.57
CA LEU A 206 4.01 -8.63 4.52
C LEU A 206 4.13 -10.01 3.86
N SER A 207 3.56 -10.18 2.67
CA SER A 207 3.58 -11.45 1.93
C SER A 207 4.64 -11.52 0.84
N LEU A 208 5.45 -10.46 0.67
CA LEU A 208 6.42 -10.35 -0.43
C LEU A 208 7.85 -10.67 -0.02
N ARG A 209 8.12 -10.83 1.28
CA ARG A 209 9.48 -10.95 1.80
C ARG A 209 9.79 -12.38 2.24
N GLU A 210 10.98 -12.83 1.87
CA GLU A 210 11.65 -13.98 2.49
C GLU A 210 12.39 -13.49 3.75
N GLU A 211 11.64 -13.02 4.75
CA GLU A 211 12.19 -12.65 6.06
C GLU A 211 11.70 -13.63 7.14
N SER A 212 12.47 -13.77 8.22
CA SER A 212 12.02 -14.54 9.37
C SER A 212 10.81 -13.85 10.02
N ILE A 213 9.86 -14.64 10.50
CA ILE A 213 8.64 -14.13 11.15
C ILE A 213 8.97 -13.26 12.37
N GLU A 214 10.03 -13.61 13.11
CA GLU A 214 10.49 -12.86 14.28
C GLU A 214 10.89 -11.43 13.90
N VAL A 215 11.58 -11.26 12.76
CA VAL A 215 11.94 -9.94 12.24
C VAL A 215 10.68 -9.16 11.86
N VAL A 216 9.73 -9.79 11.16
CA VAL A 216 8.46 -9.13 10.78
C VAL A 216 7.70 -8.65 12.03
N LYS A 217 7.56 -9.50 13.05
CA LYS A 217 6.92 -9.13 14.33
C LYS A 217 7.62 -7.98 15.01
N SER A 218 8.95 -8.00 15.10
CA SER A 218 9.72 -6.92 15.72
C SER A 218 9.44 -5.56 15.08
N ARG A 219 9.25 -5.53 13.75
CA ARG A 219 8.91 -4.32 12.99
C ARG A 219 7.50 -3.82 13.32
N LEU A 220 6.51 -4.72 13.41
CA LEU A 220 5.12 -4.37 13.73
C LEU A 220 4.96 -3.77 15.13
N HIS A 221 5.67 -4.28 16.14
CA HIS A 221 5.55 -3.77 17.50
C HIS A 221 6.40 -2.52 17.77
N LYS A 222 7.30 -2.13 16.86
CA LYS A 222 8.16 -0.95 17.05
C LYS A 222 7.37 0.36 16.99
N PHE A 223 6.43 0.46 16.05
CA PHE A 223 5.76 1.71 15.75
C PHE A 223 4.39 1.77 16.41
N ARG A 224 4.00 2.97 16.84
CA ARG A 224 2.63 3.21 17.29
C ARG A 224 1.64 3.05 16.13
N LEU A 225 0.39 2.79 16.47
CA LEU A 225 -0.71 2.76 15.52
C LEU A 225 -0.99 4.18 14.97
N PRO A 226 -1.46 4.28 13.71
CA PRO A 226 -1.90 5.54 13.11
C PRO A 226 -3.09 6.15 13.87
N ILE A 227 -3.09 7.48 14.00
CA ILE A 227 -4.20 8.24 14.59
C ILE A 227 -5.17 8.71 13.49
N GLU A 228 -6.42 9.00 13.86
CA GLU A 228 -7.39 9.54 12.90
C GLU A 228 -7.14 11.02 12.61
N ASP A 229 -7.50 11.50 11.41
CA ASP A 229 -7.22 12.88 10.98
C ASP A 229 -7.74 13.98 11.95
N PRO A 230 -8.94 13.87 12.57
CA PRO A 230 -9.37 14.85 13.56
C PRO A 230 -8.44 14.95 14.77
N GLN A 231 -7.79 13.84 15.15
CA GLN A 231 -6.85 13.80 16.28
C GLN A 231 -5.51 14.46 15.94
N CYS A 232 -5.10 14.49 14.67
CA CYS A 232 -3.90 15.23 14.23
C CYS A 232 -4.03 16.74 14.42
N THR A 233 -5.27 17.27 14.46
CA THR A 233 -5.55 18.71 14.59
C THR A 233 -5.84 19.14 16.04
N SER A 234 -5.99 18.18 16.96
CA SER A 234 -6.29 18.43 18.37
C SER A 234 -5.01 18.59 19.17
N GLU A 235 -4.94 19.62 20.04
CA GLU A 235 -3.83 19.79 21.00
C GLU A 235 -3.81 18.69 22.08
N ASN A 236 -4.89 17.92 22.24
CA ASN A 236 -4.97 16.78 23.14
C ASN A 236 -4.57 15.49 22.40
N ALA A 237 -3.27 15.24 22.30
CA ALA A 237 -2.75 13.97 21.82
C ALA A 237 -3.01 12.87 22.87
N GLU A 238 -3.84 11.89 22.54
CA GLU A 238 -3.95 10.67 23.34
C GLU A 238 -2.59 9.93 23.41
N SER A 239 -2.38 9.16 24.47
CA SER A 239 -1.14 8.38 24.61
C SER A 239 -0.95 7.43 23.42
N PRO A 240 0.28 7.26 22.92
CA PRO A 240 0.54 6.42 21.75
C PRO A 240 0.10 4.98 22.01
N VAL A 241 -0.76 4.46 21.13
CA VAL A 241 -1.23 3.08 21.17
C VAL A 241 -0.35 2.23 20.27
N TYR A 242 0.09 1.07 20.72
CA TYR A 242 0.91 0.13 19.95
C TYR A 242 0.12 -1.14 19.63
N VAL A 243 0.62 -1.90 18.65
CA VAL A 243 0.11 -3.24 18.36
C VAL A 243 0.18 -4.08 19.63
N SER A 244 -0.99 -4.44 20.13
CA SER A 244 -1.23 -5.20 21.35
C SER A 244 -2.56 -5.94 21.20
N SER A 245 -2.86 -6.88 22.10
CA SER A 245 -4.14 -7.58 22.09
C SER A 245 -5.30 -6.58 22.15
N ILE A 246 -6.30 -6.77 21.29
CA ILE A 246 -7.51 -5.95 21.31
C ILE A 246 -8.20 -6.16 22.67
N THR A 247 -8.53 -5.07 23.34
CA THR A 247 -9.26 -5.09 24.61
C THR A 247 -10.68 -4.61 24.42
N ASN A 248 -11.66 -5.38 24.91
CA ASN A 248 -13.07 -4.98 24.91
C ASN A 248 -13.25 -3.58 25.51
N GLY A 249 -13.94 -2.70 24.78
CA GLY A 249 -14.28 -1.35 25.24
C GLY A 249 -13.33 -0.24 24.82
N LYS A 250 -12.25 -0.52 24.07
CA LYS A 250 -11.47 0.52 23.38
C LYS A 250 -12.00 0.74 21.96
N ASN A 251 -12.27 2.00 21.61
CA ASN A 251 -12.62 2.39 20.25
C ASN A 251 -11.35 2.35 19.38
N HIS A 252 -11.20 1.30 18.57
CA HIS A 252 -10.13 1.20 17.58
C HIS A 252 -10.66 1.61 16.21
N ASN A 253 -9.92 2.45 15.49
CA ASN A 253 -10.25 2.78 14.10
C ASN A 253 -9.98 1.58 13.17
N LEU A 254 -10.63 1.54 12.00
CA LEU A 254 -10.50 0.42 11.06
C LEU A 254 -9.06 0.20 10.55
N THR A 255 -8.24 1.24 10.46
CA THR A 255 -6.82 1.13 10.08
C THR A 255 -6.02 0.37 11.14
N SER A 256 -6.26 0.69 12.41
CA SER A 256 -5.66 0.01 13.55
C SER A 256 -6.09 -1.45 13.59
N LEU A 257 -7.38 -1.71 13.35
CA LEU A 257 -7.91 -3.07 13.31
C LEU A 257 -7.34 -3.88 12.14
N LEU A 258 -7.16 -3.28 10.95
CA LEU A 258 -6.49 -3.93 9.82
C LEU A 258 -5.03 -4.29 10.15
N ILE A 259 -4.30 -3.39 10.82
CA ILE A 259 -2.92 -3.66 11.25
C ILE A 259 -2.90 -4.83 12.24
N MET A 260 -3.77 -4.81 13.25
CA MET A 260 -3.83 -5.86 14.26
C MET A 260 -4.30 -7.20 13.67
N SER A 261 -5.26 -7.21 12.73
CA SER A 261 -5.65 -8.44 12.03
C SER A 261 -4.53 -9.01 11.18
N SER A 262 -3.69 -8.15 10.61
CA SER A 262 -2.50 -8.57 9.85
C SER A 262 -1.46 -9.26 10.74
N GLU A 263 -1.35 -8.90 12.01
CA GLU A 263 -0.52 -9.62 12.99
C GLU A 263 -1.04 -11.04 13.24
N VAL A 264 -2.36 -11.21 13.38
CA VAL A 264 -3.00 -12.54 13.50
C VAL A 264 -2.71 -13.39 12.26
N TRP A 265 -2.79 -12.79 11.08
CA TRP A 265 -2.44 -13.45 9.83
C TRP A 265 -0.98 -13.93 9.81
N ILE A 266 -0.04 -13.11 10.27
CA ILE A 266 1.39 -13.48 10.32
C ILE A 266 1.62 -14.65 11.26
N ASP A 267 0.92 -14.72 12.39
CA ASP A 267 0.99 -15.87 13.29
C ASP A 267 0.51 -17.16 12.64
N CYS A 268 -0.60 -17.09 11.92
CA CYS A 268 -1.14 -18.24 11.19
C CYS A 268 -0.21 -18.66 10.04
N LEU A 269 0.29 -17.69 9.28
CA LEU A 269 1.24 -17.91 8.20
C LEU A 269 2.55 -18.52 8.72
N ALA A 270 3.03 -18.06 9.87
CA ALA A 270 4.22 -18.60 10.52
C ALA A 270 4.08 -20.08 10.85
N TRP A 271 2.94 -20.45 11.42
CA TRP A 271 2.62 -21.84 11.72
C TRP A 271 2.53 -22.70 10.46
N LEU A 272 1.90 -22.19 9.40
CA LEU A 272 1.77 -22.87 8.11
C LEU A 272 3.13 -23.07 7.42
N VAL A 273 3.94 -22.01 7.28
CA VAL A 273 5.24 -22.03 6.59
C VAL A 273 6.24 -22.95 7.31
N LYS A 274 6.14 -23.07 8.64
CA LYS A 274 6.98 -24.01 9.40
C LYS A 274 6.63 -25.48 9.14
N GLY A 275 5.51 -25.75 8.46
CA GLY A 275 5.05 -27.10 8.09
C GLY A 275 3.73 -27.51 8.73
N GLY A 276 3.02 -26.59 9.40
CA GLY A 276 1.68 -26.82 9.93
C GLY A 276 1.60 -28.10 10.78
N LYS A 277 0.58 -28.92 10.50
CA LYS A 277 0.34 -30.19 11.23
C LYS A 277 1.50 -31.19 11.15
N PHE A 278 2.38 -31.10 10.15
CA PHE A 278 3.49 -32.04 10.00
C PHE A 278 4.68 -31.67 10.90
N PHE A 279 4.82 -30.37 11.22
CA PHE A 279 5.80 -29.87 12.16
C PHE A 279 5.27 -29.89 13.60
N TYR A 280 4.06 -29.35 13.80
CA TYR A 280 3.38 -29.26 15.09
C TYR A 280 2.52 -30.52 15.31
N LYS A 281 3.11 -31.56 15.89
CA LYS A 281 2.47 -32.86 16.14
C LYS A 281 1.60 -32.86 17.40
N GLU A 282 0.73 -31.88 17.49
CA GLU A 282 -0.20 -31.65 18.59
C GLU A 282 -1.63 -31.72 18.04
N ALA A 283 -2.56 -32.28 18.82
CA ALA A 283 -3.95 -32.32 18.40
C ALA A 283 -4.56 -30.90 18.45
N PRO A 284 -5.38 -30.48 17.48
CA PRO A 284 -5.92 -29.11 17.44
C PRO A 284 -6.92 -28.81 18.58
N TRP A 285 -7.53 -29.83 19.17
CA TRP A 285 -8.36 -29.70 20.38
C TRP A 285 -7.57 -29.73 21.69
N ASP A 286 -6.25 -29.91 21.67
CA ASP A 286 -5.42 -29.72 22.85
C ASP A 286 -5.31 -28.21 23.14
N PRO A 287 -5.74 -27.72 24.33
CA PRO A 287 -5.64 -26.31 24.70
C PRO A 287 -4.21 -25.74 24.65
N ASN A 288 -3.20 -26.59 24.78
CA ASN A 288 -1.80 -26.18 24.74
C ASN A 288 -1.20 -26.16 23.33
N SER A 289 -1.90 -26.74 22.34
CA SER A 289 -1.39 -26.83 20.97
C SER A 289 -1.18 -25.46 20.36
N ALA A 290 -0.19 -25.37 19.47
CA ALA A 290 0.04 -24.15 18.69
C ALA A 290 -1.21 -23.78 17.87
N TRP A 291 -1.92 -24.77 17.33
CA TRP A 291 -3.16 -24.56 16.57
C TRP A 291 -4.26 -23.93 17.45
N ASN A 292 -4.51 -24.48 18.65
CA ASN A 292 -5.58 -23.99 19.51
C ASN A 292 -5.33 -22.56 19.98
N LYS A 293 -4.07 -22.20 20.23
CA LYS A 293 -3.66 -20.83 20.55
C LYS A 293 -3.95 -19.85 19.40
N LEU A 294 -3.76 -20.26 18.15
CA LEU A 294 -4.10 -19.44 16.98
C LEU A 294 -5.61 -19.25 16.85
N GLU A 295 -6.38 -20.33 17.00
CA GLU A 295 -7.84 -20.28 16.95
C GLU A 295 -8.40 -19.39 18.07
N GLN A 296 -7.89 -19.52 19.30
CA GLN A 296 -8.23 -18.64 20.40
C GLN A 296 -7.86 -17.18 20.10
N LYS A 297 -6.73 -16.91 19.43
CA LYS A 297 -6.34 -15.54 19.05
C LYS A 297 -7.34 -14.95 18.05
N ILE A 298 -7.77 -15.72 17.04
CA ILE A 298 -8.77 -15.31 16.06
C ILE A 298 -10.12 -15.04 16.74
N GLN A 299 -10.58 -15.95 17.58
CA GLN A 299 -11.86 -15.81 18.29
C GLN A 299 -11.85 -14.63 19.26
N SER A 300 -10.77 -14.47 20.03
CA SER A 300 -10.61 -13.33 20.95
C SER A 300 -10.60 -12.00 20.21
N PHE A 301 -10.00 -11.95 19.01
CA PHE A 301 -10.05 -10.77 18.16
C PHE A 301 -11.50 -10.45 17.76
N HIS A 302 -12.24 -11.45 17.28
CA HIS A 302 -13.63 -11.30 16.87
C HIS A 302 -14.52 -10.82 18.03
N ASP A 303 -14.38 -11.42 19.20
CA ASP A 303 -15.18 -11.11 20.39
C ASP A 303 -14.89 -9.72 20.95
N ALA A 304 -13.70 -9.19 20.66
CA ALA A 304 -13.28 -7.86 21.08
C ALA A 304 -13.70 -6.73 20.13
N LEU A 305 -14.24 -7.06 18.95
CA LEU A 305 -14.78 -6.06 18.03
C LEU A 305 -16.02 -5.39 18.60
N GLY A 306 -16.13 -4.07 18.39
CA GLY A 306 -17.35 -3.34 18.67
C GLY A 306 -18.48 -3.73 17.71
N GLU A 307 -19.72 -3.38 18.06
CA GLU A 307 -20.92 -3.76 17.30
C GLU A 307 -20.90 -3.28 15.84
N LYS A 308 -20.23 -2.16 15.55
CA LYS A 308 -20.11 -1.61 14.19
C LYS A 308 -19.00 -2.29 13.40
N GLU A 309 -17.99 -2.81 14.08
CA GLU A 309 -16.81 -3.45 13.49
C GLU A 309 -17.04 -4.94 13.24
N LYS A 310 -17.93 -5.59 14.00
CA LYS A 310 -18.34 -6.99 13.81
C LYS A 310 -18.87 -7.24 12.41
N PHE A 311 -18.57 -8.42 11.86
CA PHE A 311 -19.03 -8.80 10.53
C PHE A 311 -20.55 -9.00 10.51
N SER A 312 -21.23 -8.23 9.68
CA SER A 312 -22.62 -8.47 9.30
C SER A 312 -22.88 -7.89 7.93
N TYR A 313 -23.90 -8.39 7.23
CA TYR A 313 -24.30 -7.82 5.93
C TYR A 313 -24.61 -6.31 6.06
N SER A 314 -25.32 -5.92 7.12
CA SER A 314 -25.67 -4.53 7.40
C SER A 314 -24.43 -3.65 7.63
N ASN A 315 -23.49 -4.08 8.48
CA ASN A 315 -22.25 -3.33 8.73
C ASN A 315 -21.38 -3.23 7.48
N LEU A 316 -21.32 -4.31 6.69
CA LEU A 316 -20.63 -4.33 5.41
C LEU A 316 -21.20 -3.27 4.47
N VAL A 317 -22.51 -3.23 4.25
CA VAL A 317 -23.16 -2.19 3.41
C VAL A 317 -22.91 -0.78 3.97
N LEU A 318 -23.08 -0.58 5.28
CA LEU A 318 -22.86 0.72 5.93
C LEU A 318 -21.40 1.20 5.80
N SER A 319 -20.43 0.28 5.87
CA SER A 319 -19.02 0.60 5.68
C SER A 319 -18.73 1.10 4.26
N PHE A 320 -19.36 0.51 3.23
CA PHE A 320 -19.26 0.98 1.85
C PHE A 320 -19.86 2.38 1.67
N VAL A 321 -21.04 2.63 2.25
CA VAL A 321 -21.69 3.95 2.25
C VAL A 321 -20.80 5.00 2.92
N SER A 322 -20.10 4.62 3.98
CA SER A 322 -19.17 5.49 4.72
C SER A 322 -17.81 5.67 4.04
N GLY A 323 -17.60 5.08 2.85
CA GLY A 323 -16.31 5.11 2.14
C GLY A 323 -15.23 4.21 2.73
N LYS A 324 -15.53 3.46 3.80
CA LYS A 324 -14.59 2.58 4.53
C LYS A 324 -14.78 1.09 4.19
N GLY A 325 -15.55 0.77 3.14
CA GLY A 325 -15.89 -0.61 2.79
C GLY A 325 -14.69 -1.50 2.52
N ASN A 326 -13.70 -1.03 1.77
CA ASN A 326 -12.58 -1.88 1.38
C ASN A 326 -11.62 -2.15 2.53
N ILE A 327 -11.38 -1.19 3.43
CA ILE A 327 -10.58 -1.45 4.64
C ILE A 327 -11.29 -2.42 5.60
N TYR A 328 -12.62 -2.30 5.71
CA TYR A 328 -13.44 -3.23 6.47
C TYR A 328 -13.41 -4.65 5.86
N CYS A 329 -13.54 -4.76 4.53
CA CYS A 329 -13.38 -6.01 3.80
C CYS A 329 -11.99 -6.61 4.04
N SER A 330 -10.91 -5.86 3.85
CA SER A 330 -9.54 -6.36 4.02
C SER A 330 -9.31 -6.91 5.42
N MET A 331 -9.74 -6.19 6.47
CA MET A 331 -9.63 -6.66 7.85
C MET A 331 -10.32 -8.01 8.06
N HIS A 332 -11.58 -8.13 7.62
CA HIS A 332 -12.36 -9.37 7.77
C HIS A 332 -11.84 -10.51 6.90
N LEU A 333 -11.44 -10.23 5.65
CA LEU A 333 -10.83 -11.21 4.76
C LEU A 333 -9.54 -11.77 5.35
N THR A 334 -8.68 -10.92 5.92
CA THR A 334 -7.45 -11.35 6.58
C THR A 334 -7.73 -12.34 7.71
N LEU A 335 -8.73 -12.09 8.57
CA LEU A 335 -9.09 -12.99 9.66
C LEU A 335 -9.75 -14.29 9.17
N MET A 336 -10.71 -14.19 8.25
CA MET A 336 -11.41 -15.35 7.70
C MET A 336 -10.45 -16.28 6.96
N ILE A 337 -9.54 -15.75 6.15
CA ILE A 337 -8.54 -16.54 5.44
C ILE A 337 -7.57 -17.19 6.45
N SER A 338 -7.17 -16.47 7.50
CA SER A 338 -6.35 -17.03 8.58
C SER A 338 -6.99 -18.28 9.19
N GLY A 339 -8.26 -18.19 9.59
CA GLY A 339 -9.03 -19.30 10.14
C GLY A 339 -9.19 -20.45 9.14
N ILE A 340 -9.60 -20.16 7.90
CA ILE A 340 -9.75 -21.16 6.85
C ILE A 340 -8.45 -21.96 6.67
N LEU A 341 -7.29 -21.30 6.61
CA LEU A 341 -6.03 -22.00 6.35
C LEU A 341 -5.59 -22.91 7.49
N ILE A 342 -5.73 -22.49 8.76
CA ILE A 342 -5.35 -23.35 9.89
C ILE A 342 -6.29 -24.55 10.03
N HIS A 343 -7.58 -24.39 9.75
CA HIS A 343 -8.54 -25.49 9.78
C HIS A 343 -8.33 -26.45 8.60
N ARG A 344 -8.04 -25.91 7.41
CA ARG A 344 -7.84 -26.69 6.18
C ARG A 344 -6.75 -27.76 6.32
N GLU A 345 -5.73 -27.53 7.15
CA GLU A 345 -4.71 -28.55 7.40
C GLU A 345 -5.30 -29.87 7.92
N PHE A 346 -6.39 -29.82 8.68
CA PHE A 346 -7.00 -31.01 9.27
C PHE A 346 -8.27 -31.48 8.53
N ILE A 347 -8.77 -30.73 7.56
CA ILE A 347 -9.94 -31.10 6.75
C ILE A 347 -9.49 -31.85 5.48
N PRO A 348 -10.11 -33.00 5.15
CA PRO A 348 -9.83 -33.71 3.91
C PRO A 348 -10.03 -32.84 2.66
N PHE A 349 -9.12 -32.97 1.69
CA PHE A 349 -9.25 -32.26 0.42
C PHE A 349 -10.48 -32.72 -0.37
N ILE A 350 -10.76 -34.03 -0.36
CA ILE A 350 -11.93 -34.63 -1.00
C ILE A 350 -12.89 -35.08 0.11
N PRO A 351 -14.12 -34.56 0.19
CA PRO A 351 -15.13 -35.07 1.13
C PRO A 351 -15.44 -36.54 0.86
N SER A 352 -15.67 -37.33 1.90
CA SER A 352 -16.10 -38.73 1.74
C SER A 352 -17.60 -38.82 1.52
N ASP A 353 -18.08 -39.85 0.82
CA ASP A 353 -19.51 -40.12 0.59
C ASP A 353 -20.29 -40.50 1.87
N THR A 354 -19.67 -40.44 3.05
CA THR A 354 -20.32 -40.72 4.34
C THR A 354 -20.94 -39.48 4.95
N ASP A 355 -22.05 -39.65 5.69
CA ASP A 355 -22.72 -38.57 6.40
C ASP A 355 -21.82 -37.94 7.49
N GLY A 356 -21.20 -36.80 7.17
CA GLY A 356 -20.59 -35.90 8.16
C GLY A 356 -19.12 -35.55 7.93
N ALA A 357 -18.69 -34.45 8.54
CA ALA A 357 -17.31 -34.00 8.50
C ALA A 357 -16.39 -34.94 9.27
N LYS A 358 -15.23 -35.23 8.69
CA LYS A 358 -14.21 -36.11 9.27
C LYS A 358 -12.84 -35.44 9.21
N GLY A 359 -11.94 -35.92 10.06
CA GLY A 359 -10.54 -35.55 10.03
C GLY A 359 -9.78 -36.13 8.83
N PRO A 360 -8.46 -35.96 8.79
CA PRO A 360 -7.63 -36.39 7.67
C PRO A 360 -7.76 -37.90 7.39
N TYR A 361 -7.76 -38.28 6.11
CA TYR A 361 -7.74 -39.71 5.72
C TYR A 361 -6.42 -40.39 6.08
N ASP A 362 -5.33 -39.65 5.96
CA ASP A 362 -4.01 -40.14 6.32
C ASP A 362 -4.01 -40.42 7.82
N LYS A 363 -3.74 -41.67 8.20
CA LYS A 363 -3.58 -42.04 9.61
C LYS A 363 -2.36 -41.29 10.16
N LEU A 364 -2.60 -40.26 10.96
CA LEU A 364 -1.58 -39.53 11.69
C LEU A 364 -1.35 -40.25 13.03
N PRO A 365 -0.23 -40.97 13.24
CA PRO A 365 -0.06 -41.82 14.43
C PRO A 365 0.00 -41.05 15.74
N TRP A 366 0.32 -39.75 15.67
CA TRP A 366 0.41 -38.84 16.80
C TRP A 366 -0.90 -38.12 17.11
N LEU A 367 -1.89 -38.19 16.22
CA LEU A 367 -3.17 -37.50 16.41
C LEU A 367 -4.08 -38.39 17.28
N SER A 368 -4.48 -37.88 18.44
CA SER A 368 -5.43 -38.55 19.31
C SER A 368 -6.83 -38.62 18.69
N GLU A 369 -7.76 -39.31 19.36
CA GLU A 369 -9.16 -39.29 18.95
C GLU A 369 -9.78 -37.91 19.20
N ALA A 370 -10.53 -37.43 18.22
CA ALA A 370 -11.18 -36.12 18.31
C ALA A 370 -12.36 -36.16 19.27
N PRO A 371 -12.60 -35.09 20.05
CA PRO A 371 -13.84 -34.94 20.80
C PRO A 371 -15.07 -35.04 19.89
N SER A 372 -16.16 -35.55 20.45
CA SER A 372 -17.43 -35.66 19.72
C SER A 372 -17.85 -34.30 19.14
N GLY A 373 -18.19 -34.28 17.85
CA GLY A 373 -18.63 -33.08 17.14
C GLY A 373 -17.51 -32.11 16.69
N TRP A 374 -16.25 -32.34 17.08
CA TRP A 374 -15.16 -31.40 16.76
C TRP A 374 -14.98 -31.19 15.24
N TRP A 375 -14.99 -32.28 14.46
CA TRP A 375 -14.86 -32.20 13.00
C TRP A 375 -16.02 -31.43 12.35
N GLN A 376 -17.23 -31.61 12.86
CA GLN A 376 -18.41 -30.88 12.37
C GLN A 376 -18.32 -29.40 12.69
N GLN A 377 -17.89 -29.03 13.90
CA GLN A 377 -17.67 -27.63 14.28
C GLN A 377 -16.58 -27.00 13.41
N SER A 378 -15.43 -27.68 13.27
CA SER A 378 -14.31 -27.24 12.43
C SER A 378 -14.72 -27.02 10.97
N ALA A 379 -15.48 -27.95 10.38
CA ALA A 379 -16.02 -27.78 9.03
C ALA A 379 -17.02 -26.62 8.95
N THR A 380 -17.90 -26.47 9.94
CA THR A 380 -18.88 -25.38 10.01
C THR A 380 -18.16 -24.03 10.01
N SER A 381 -17.13 -23.84 10.85
CA SER A 381 -16.33 -22.61 10.88
C SER A 381 -15.73 -22.27 9.51
N VAL A 382 -15.17 -23.26 8.80
CA VAL A 382 -14.60 -23.06 7.47
C VAL A 382 -15.66 -22.68 6.43
N PHE A 383 -16.78 -23.39 6.38
CA PHE A 383 -17.83 -23.12 5.40
C PHE A 383 -18.55 -21.79 5.67
N GLU A 384 -18.75 -21.42 6.94
CA GLU A 384 -19.28 -20.11 7.32
C GLU A 384 -18.31 -18.98 6.94
N ALA A 385 -17.02 -19.14 7.22
CA ALA A 385 -16.00 -18.18 6.78
C ALA A 385 -15.96 -18.06 5.25
N ALA A 386 -15.99 -19.18 4.52
CA ALA A 386 -16.01 -19.18 3.05
C ALA A 386 -17.27 -18.52 2.46
N LYS A 387 -18.43 -18.74 3.10
CA LYS A 387 -19.69 -18.05 2.76
C LYS A 387 -19.57 -16.54 3.00
N ASN A 388 -18.98 -16.12 4.11
CA ASN A 388 -18.80 -14.70 4.40
C ASN A 388 -17.81 -14.04 3.44
N VAL A 389 -16.73 -14.73 3.06
CA VAL A 389 -15.81 -14.30 2.00
C VAL A 389 -16.56 -14.13 0.67
N SER A 390 -17.43 -15.08 0.28
CA SER A 390 -18.18 -14.95 -0.97
C SER A 390 -19.16 -13.77 -0.95
N ILE A 391 -19.79 -13.48 0.20
CA ILE A 391 -20.63 -12.28 0.39
C ILE A 391 -19.78 -11.01 0.22
N ILE A 392 -18.60 -10.95 0.83
CA ILE A 392 -17.68 -9.80 0.69
C ILE A 392 -17.33 -9.58 -0.78
N LEU A 393 -16.95 -10.64 -1.50
CA LEU A 393 -16.58 -10.55 -2.90
C LEU A 393 -17.76 -10.11 -3.78
N ASP A 394 -18.97 -10.63 -3.54
CA ASP A 394 -20.14 -10.24 -4.33
C ASP A 394 -20.53 -8.78 -4.10
N ILE A 395 -20.58 -8.31 -2.86
CA ILE A 395 -20.87 -6.90 -2.57
C ILE A 395 -19.79 -5.99 -3.14
N SER A 396 -18.52 -6.38 -3.05
CA SER A 396 -17.43 -5.57 -3.57
C SER A 396 -17.46 -5.48 -5.11
N ARG A 397 -17.92 -6.55 -5.79
CA ARG A 397 -18.22 -6.56 -7.23
C ARG A 397 -19.39 -5.64 -7.58
N GLN A 398 -20.50 -5.71 -6.84
CA GLN A 398 -21.67 -4.86 -7.06
C GLN A 398 -21.36 -3.37 -6.93
N ASN A 399 -20.46 -3.01 -6.00
CA ASN A 399 -20.01 -1.64 -5.82
C ASN A 399 -18.96 -1.18 -6.85
N GLY A 400 -18.64 -2.01 -7.85
CA GLY A 400 -17.65 -1.70 -8.89
C GLY A 400 -16.23 -1.55 -8.36
N LYS A 401 -15.92 -2.13 -7.19
CA LYS A 401 -14.62 -1.96 -6.49
C LYS A 401 -13.69 -3.16 -6.59
N TYR A 402 -14.16 -4.27 -7.15
CA TYR A 402 -13.30 -5.37 -7.60
C TYR A 402 -13.29 -5.39 -9.13
N SER A 403 -12.21 -4.86 -9.69
CA SER A 403 -11.77 -5.19 -11.04
C SER A 403 -10.49 -6.00 -10.93
N CYS A 404 -10.57 -7.22 -10.42
CA CYS A 404 -9.63 -8.23 -10.90
C CYS A 404 -9.97 -8.40 -12.38
N ASN A 405 -9.09 -7.93 -13.27
CA ASN A 405 -9.10 -8.36 -14.66
C ASN A 405 -8.77 -9.85 -14.63
N ILE A 406 -9.80 -10.70 -14.68
CA ILE A 406 -9.66 -12.09 -15.08
C ILE A 406 -9.72 -12.13 -16.60
#